data_AF-A0A261W966-F1
#
_entry.id   AF-A0A261W966-F1
#
_cell.length_a   1.000
_cell.length_b   1.000
_cell.length_c   1.000
_cell.angle_alpha   90.00
_cell.angle_beta   90.00
_cell.angle_gamma   90.00
#
_symmetry.space_group_name_H-M   'P 1'
#
loop_
_entity.id
_entity.type
_entity.pdbx_description
1 polymer ?
#
loop_
_entity_poly.entity_id
_entity_poly.type
_entity_poly.pdbx_seq_one_letter_code
_entity_poly.pdbx_strand_id
1 'polypeptide(L)'
;MSNEQEHNEEHASPIKSPKQLIVTIVLAFLIPIVIILLLVSMVASGTKTGAGSDSLTEEAVARRIAPVAGFELVDANAPKVFKTGEQVFQAVCTACHTAGVAGAPKLGDKAAWAPFIKSGFESMLDVALHGKGAMPAKGGNPALSDYEVARAVVYMANESGGSFEEPAAPAQEGAKPEEAKQAAAPAATPAPAPAAAAAPKAEAAPQAKPEAAPQEQAAVNPAGEKLYKSTCFACHGTGVANAPKFGDKAAWEPYIKTGIDAMVKVAMTGKGAMPPKGGAANASEADIRAAVEYMVNAVK
;
A
#
# COMPACT_ATOMS: atom_id res chain seq x y z
N MET A 1 91.81 23.34 39.35
CA MET A 1 90.70 24.07 38.70
C MET A 1 90.55 23.47 37.32
N SER A 2 89.49 22.68 37.14
CA SER A 2 89.17 21.95 35.93
C SER A 2 88.78 22.92 34.83
N ASN A 3 89.31 22.73 33.62
CA ASN A 3 88.56 23.01 32.41
C ASN A 3 89.14 22.18 31.27
N GLU A 4 88.56 20.99 31.07
CA GLU A 4 88.70 20.18 29.87
C GLU A 4 87.99 20.95 28.73
N GLN A 5 88.72 21.36 27.70
CA GLN A 5 88.13 21.74 26.42
C GLN A 5 88.25 20.53 25.48
N GLU A 6 87.20 19.70 25.44
CA GLU A 6 86.97 18.76 24.36
C GLU A 6 86.73 19.57 23.07
N HIS A 7 87.70 19.55 22.17
CA HIS A 7 87.52 20.04 20.82
C HIS A 7 86.69 19.02 20.02
N ASN A 8 85.40 19.34 19.91
CA ASN A 8 84.41 18.69 19.08
C ASN A 8 84.91 18.61 17.62
N GLU A 9 84.90 17.42 17.01
CA GLU A 9 85.13 17.22 15.58
C GLU A 9 83.97 17.87 14.80
N GLU A 10 84.08 19.17 14.52
CA GLU A 10 83.04 19.94 13.87
C GLU A 10 83.31 20.10 12.36
N HIS A 11 82.42 19.48 11.57
CA HIS A 11 82.05 19.80 10.18
C HIS A 11 82.99 19.38 9.03
N ALA A 12 83.32 18.09 8.93
CA ALA A 12 83.70 17.51 7.64
C ALA A 12 82.45 17.35 6.75
N SER A 13 82.26 18.26 5.79
CA SER A 13 81.17 18.12 4.81
C SER A 13 81.32 16.82 4.01
N PRO A 14 80.30 15.95 3.92
CA PRO A 14 80.39 14.64 3.27
C PRO A 14 80.61 14.69 1.74
N ILE A 15 80.75 15.89 1.16
CA ILE A 15 80.89 16.13 -0.28
C ILE A 15 82.36 16.39 -0.61
N LYS A 16 83.06 15.38 -1.15
CA LYS A 16 84.50 15.44 -1.44
C LYS A 16 84.84 15.78 -2.90
N SER A 17 83.85 15.86 -3.79
CA SER A 17 84.07 16.19 -5.20
C SER A 17 82.96 17.07 -5.79
N PRO A 18 83.24 17.90 -6.82
CA PRO A 18 82.24 18.70 -7.51
C PRO A 18 81.10 17.85 -8.10
N LYS A 19 81.41 16.62 -8.54
CA LYS A 19 80.40 15.66 -9.02
C LYS A 19 79.46 15.22 -7.90
N GLN A 20 79.97 14.94 -6.70
CA GLN A 20 79.13 14.62 -5.53
C GLN A 20 78.27 15.81 -5.10
N LEU A 21 78.76 17.05 -5.23
CA LEU A 21 77.97 18.26 -4.92
C LEU A 21 76.77 18.37 -5.86
N ILE A 22 76.99 18.23 -7.17
CA ILE A 22 75.93 18.30 -8.18
C ILE A 22 74.90 17.19 -7.96
N VAL A 23 75.34 15.95 -7.72
CA VAL A 23 74.43 14.81 -7.47
C VAL A 23 73.62 15.02 -6.18
N THR A 24 74.24 15.52 -5.12
CA THR A 24 73.55 15.78 -3.84
C THR A 24 72.51 16.87 -3.99
N ILE A 25 72.82 17.96 -4.70
CA ILE A 25 71.86 19.05 -4.99
C ILE A 25 70.69 18.50 -5.82
N VAL A 26 70.96 17.78 -6.91
CA VAL A 26 69.91 17.23 -7.78
C VAL A 26 69.00 16.26 -7.02
N LEU A 27 69.55 15.35 -6.21
CA LEU A 27 68.73 14.45 -5.39
C LEU A 27 67.95 15.17 -4.30
N ALA A 28 68.52 16.22 -3.69
CA ALA A 28 67.84 17.02 -2.67
C ALA A 28 66.60 17.75 -3.20
N PHE A 29 66.54 18.04 -4.52
CA PHE A 29 65.34 18.60 -5.14
C PHE A 29 64.42 17.52 -5.74
N LEU A 30 64.97 16.50 -6.40
CA LEU A 30 64.16 15.47 -7.06
C LEU A 30 63.44 14.56 -6.07
N ILE A 31 64.08 14.14 -4.98
CA ILE A 31 63.47 13.22 -4.01
C ILE A 31 62.23 13.83 -3.36
N PRO A 32 62.26 15.08 -2.83
CA PRO A 32 61.04 15.71 -2.29
C PRO A 32 59.96 15.89 -3.35
N ILE A 33 60.30 16.26 -4.59
CA ILE A 33 59.32 16.40 -5.67
C ILE A 33 58.62 15.06 -5.94
N VAL A 34 59.37 13.97 -6.07
CA VAL A 34 58.81 12.62 -6.28
C VAL A 34 57.95 12.20 -5.10
N ILE A 35 58.38 12.46 -3.86
CA ILE A 35 57.59 12.18 -2.66
C ILE A 35 56.29 12.98 -2.67
N ILE A 36 56.32 14.28 -3.00
CA ILE A 36 55.12 15.11 -3.09
C ILE A 36 54.17 14.57 -4.17
N LEU A 37 54.67 14.20 -5.35
CA LEU A 37 53.86 13.62 -6.42
C LEU A 37 53.22 12.29 -5.99
N LEU A 38 53.98 11.42 -5.30
CA LEU A 38 53.46 10.17 -4.75
C LEU A 38 52.40 10.42 -3.67
N LEU A 39 52.59 11.40 -2.77
CA LEU A 39 51.62 11.78 -1.77
C LEU A 39 50.34 12.37 -2.39
N VAL A 40 50.47 13.21 -3.43
CA VAL A 40 49.33 13.72 -4.20
C VAL A 40 48.59 12.57 -4.88
N SER A 41 49.30 11.64 -5.52
CA SER A 41 48.70 10.45 -6.13
C SER A 41 47.99 9.57 -5.10
N MET A 42 48.58 9.38 -3.91
CA MET A 42 47.99 8.61 -2.82
C MET A 42 46.73 9.27 -2.27
N VAL A 43 46.73 10.60 -2.10
CA VAL A 43 45.55 11.37 -1.65
C VAL A 43 44.48 11.48 -2.73
N ALA A 44 44.87 11.53 -4.01
CA ALA A 44 43.96 11.59 -5.13
C ALA A 44 43.32 10.22 -5.44
N SER A 45 44.08 9.13 -5.27
CA SER A 45 43.64 7.75 -5.53
C SER A 45 42.97 7.09 -4.32
N GLY A 46 43.12 7.67 -3.12
CA GLY A 46 42.38 7.24 -1.94
C GLY A 46 40.89 7.54 -2.09
N THR A 47 40.05 6.53 -1.90
CA THR A 47 38.60 6.70 -1.82
C THR A 47 38.27 7.66 -0.68
N LYS A 48 37.79 8.86 -1.02
CA LYS A 48 37.33 9.86 -0.04
C LYS A 48 35.99 9.42 0.56
N THR A 49 36.01 8.48 1.50
CA THR A 49 34.83 8.16 2.33
C THR A 49 34.73 9.19 3.45
N GLY A 50 34.23 10.38 3.12
CA GLY A 50 33.77 11.37 4.09
C GLY A 50 32.26 11.21 4.28
N ALA A 51 31.74 11.53 5.47
CA ALA A 51 30.30 11.51 5.74
C ALA A 51 29.57 12.37 4.68
N GLY A 52 28.87 11.71 3.76
CA GLY A 52 28.16 12.34 2.63
C GLY A 52 28.74 12.06 1.23
N SER A 53 29.88 11.37 1.08
CA SER A 53 30.47 11.08 -0.25
C SER A 53 29.52 10.28 -1.15
N ASP A 54 28.74 9.40 -0.55
CA ASP A 54 27.85 8.52 -1.31
C ASP A 54 26.53 9.22 -1.64
N SER A 55 26.26 10.37 -1.01
CA SER A 55 24.99 11.09 -1.17
C SER A 55 24.84 11.75 -2.54
N LEU A 56 25.93 11.95 -3.27
CA LEU A 56 25.94 12.54 -4.62
C LEU A 56 26.31 11.52 -5.70
N THR A 57 26.45 10.25 -5.34
CA THR A 57 26.66 9.19 -6.34
C THR A 57 25.43 9.08 -7.23
N GLU A 58 25.65 8.80 -8.51
CA GLU A 58 24.57 8.60 -9.48
C GLU A 58 23.59 7.51 -9.01
N GLU A 59 24.10 6.49 -8.33
CA GLU A 59 23.28 5.44 -7.70
C GLU A 59 22.42 5.97 -6.54
N ALA A 60 22.96 6.77 -5.62
CA ALA A 60 22.19 7.34 -4.52
C ALA A 60 21.18 8.40 -4.99
N VAL A 61 21.51 9.14 -6.05
CA VAL A 61 20.60 10.06 -6.71
C VAL A 61 19.49 9.27 -7.41
N ALA A 62 19.83 8.19 -8.15
CA ALA A 62 18.86 7.31 -8.79
C ALA A 62 17.92 6.65 -7.77
N ARG A 63 18.42 6.21 -6.60
CA ARG A 63 17.57 5.67 -5.51
C ARG A 63 16.62 6.70 -4.88
N ARG A 64 16.93 8.00 -4.95
CA ARG A 64 16.07 9.10 -4.45
C ARG A 64 15.08 9.63 -5.49
N ILE A 65 15.45 9.55 -6.77
CA ILE A 65 14.57 9.89 -7.89
C ILE A 65 13.72 8.67 -8.29
N ALA A 66 14.07 7.47 -7.82
CA ALA A 66 13.27 6.27 -8.01
C ALA A 66 11.83 6.56 -7.58
N PRO A 67 10.85 6.34 -8.46
CA PRO A 67 9.46 6.62 -8.13
C PRO A 67 9.07 5.79 -6.91
N VAL A 68 8.54 6.46 -5.88
CA VAL A 68 8.03 5.82 -4.64
C VAL A 68 6.83 4.91 -4.90
N ALA A 69 6.37 4.85 -6.13
CA ALA A 69 5.44 3.86 -6.64
C ALA A 69 6.17 3.02 -7.68
N GLY A 70 6.78 1.92 -7.23
CA GLY A 70 6.88 0.75 -8.10
C GLY A 70 5.44 0.29 -8.34
N PHE A 71 4.81 0.77 -9.41
CA PHE A 71 3.54 0.22 -9.84
C PHE A 71 3.87 -1.05 -10.61
N GLU A 72 3.63 -2.20 -9.98
CA GLU A 72 3.37 -3.40 -10.76
C GLU A 72 2.08 -3.12 -11.54
N LEU A 73 2.18 -3.12 -12.86
CA LEU A 73 1.01 -3.20 -13.73
C LEU A 73 0.40 -4.58 -13.51
N VAL A 74 -0.45 -4.69 -12.49
CA VAL A 74 -1.26 -5.87 -12.27
C VAL A 74 -2.24 -5.95 -13.43
N ASP A 75 -2.04 -6.92 -14.31
CA ASP A 75 -3.00 -7.26 -15.35
C ASP A 75 -4.36 -7.49 -14.67
N ALA A 76 -5.40 -6.77 -15.12
CA ALA A 76 -6.74 -6.85 -14.55
C ALA A 76 -7.35 -8.27 -14.65
N ASN A 77 -6.79 -9.12 -15.51
CA ASN A 77 -7.17 -10.52 -15.71
C ASN A 77 -6.17 -11.50 -15.08
N ALA A 78 -5.08 -11.04 -14.46
CA ALA A 78 -4.19 -11.94 -13.74
C ALA A 78 -4.89 -12.50 -12.49
N PRO A 79 -4.74 -13.81 -12.22
CA PRO A 79 -5.15 -14.41 -10.96
C PRO A 79 -4.67 -13.56 -9.79
N LYS A 80 -5.60 -13.05 -8.97
CA LYS A 80 -5.22 -12.36 -7.74
C LYS A 80 -4.45 -13.34 -6.86
N VAL A 81 -3.15 -13.13 -6.73
CA VAL A 81 -2.30 -13.90 -5.83
C VAL A 81 -2.53 -13.37 -4.42
N PHE A 82 -3.38 -14.05 -3.67
CA PHE A 82 -3.68 -13.68 -2.29
C PHE A 82 -2.52 -14.06 -1.37
N LYS A 83 -2.18 -13.19 -0.42
CA LYS A 83 -1.13 -13.43 0.60
C LYS A 83 -1.56 -14.45 1.66
N THR A 84 -0.71 -15.43 1.99
CA THR A 84 -1.01 -16.44 3.01
C THR A 84 -1.29 -15.78 4.38
N GLY A 85 -1.95 -16.51 5.29
CA GLY A 85 -2.23 -16.01 6.63
C GLY A 85 -0.98 -15.57 7.38
N GLU A 86 0.10 -16.34 7.26
CA GLU A 86 1.41 -15.99 7.81
C GLU A 86 1.99 -14.71 7.19
N GLN A 87 1.94 -14.56 5.86
CA GLN A 87 2.44 -13.36 5.18
C GLN A 87 1.69 -12.10 5.62
N VAL A 88 0.37 -12.19 5.79
CA VAL A 88 -0.45 -11.09 6.30
C VAL A 88 -0.10 -10.79 7.76
N PHE A 89 0.06 -11.82 8.59
CA PHE A 89 0.47 -11.67 9.98
C PHE A 89 1.80 -10.92 10.09
N GLN A 90 2.82 -11.36 9.34
CA GLN A 90 4.14 -10.76 9.34
C GLN A 90 4.11 -9.30 8.89
N ALA A 91 3.32 -8.99 7.87
CA ALA A 91 3.27 -7.66 7.26
C ALA A 91 2.55 -6.61 8.13
N VAL A 92 1.55 -7.01 8.93
CA VAL A 92 0.63 -6.05 9.57
C VAL A 92 0.35 -6.35 11.04
N CYS A 93 0.22 -7.62 11.43
CA CYS A 93 -0.30 -8.01 12.74
C CYS A 93 0.80 -8.12 13.82
N THR A 94 2.05 -8.38 13.42
CA THR A 94 3.20 -8.53 14.33
C THR A 94 3.45 -7.32 15.22
N ALA A 95 3.14 -6.11 14.72
CA ALA A 95 3.29 -4.86 15.44
C ALA A 95 2.63 -4.87 16.82
N CYS A 96 1.51 -5.60 16.97
CA CYS A 96 0.81 -5.73 18.24
C CYS A 96 0.78 -7.15 18.79
N HIS A 97 0.54 -8.16 17.95
CA HIS A 97 0.28 -9.52 18.40
C HIS A 97 1.53 -10.36 18.70
N THR A 98 2.74 -9.85 18.45
CA THR A 98 3.96 -10.54 18.89
C THR A 98 4.28 -10.21 20.35
N ALA A 99 4.27 -8.91 20.69
CA ALA A 99 4.58 -8.44 22.05
C ALA A 99 3.35 -8.26 22.94
N GLY A 100 2.14 -8.37 22.38
CA GLY A 100 0.89 -8.14 23.09
C GLY A 100 0.63 -6.66 23.40
N VAL A 101 0.98 -5.78 22.46
CA VAL A 101 0.83 -4.32 22.62
C VAL A 101 -0.64 -3.97 22.84
N ALA A 102 -0.89 -3.02 23.73
CA ALA A 102 -2.24 -2.56 24.10
C ALA A 102 -3.19 -3.69 24.57
N GLY A 103 -2.62 -4.77 25.14
CA GLY A 103 -3.39 -5.92 25.61
C GLY A 103 -3.80 -6.90 24.49
N ALA A 104 -3.20 -6.80 23.30
CA ALA A 104 -3.41 -7.77 22.24
C ALA A 104 -2.99 -9.19 22.71
N PRO A 105 -3.77 -10.23 22.40
CA PRO A 105 -3.37 -11.60 22.69
C PRO A 105 -2.14 -11.97 21.86
N LYS A 106 -1.10 -12.47 22.53
CA LYS A 106 0.17 -12.84 21.89
C LYS A 106 0.01 -14.09 21.06
N LEU A 107 0.55 -14.11 19.84
CA LEU A 107 0.61 -15.32 19.03
C LEU A 107 1.28 -16.46 19.82
N GLY A 108 0.66 -17.63 19.84
CA GLY A 108 1.15 -18.81 20.55
C GLY A 108 0.75 -18.89 22.03
N ASP A 109 0.17 -17.84 22.60
CA ASP A 109 -0.33 -17.87 23.98
C ASP A 109 -1.69 -18.58 24.05
N LYS A 110 -1.64 -19.90 24.22
CA LYS A 110 -2.84 -20.75 24.26
C LYS A 110 -3.84 -20.33 25.34
N ALA A 111 -3.37 -19.81 26.47
CA ALA A 111 -4.25 -19.39 27.55
C ALA A 111 -5.00 -18.10 27.19
N ALA A 112 -4.30 -17.12 26.61
CA ALA A 112 -4.92 -15.89 26.13
C ALA A 112 -5.88 -16.14 24.95
N TRP A 113 -5.58 -17.12 24.09
CA TRP A 113 -6.38 -17.41 22.90
C TRP A 113 -7.56 -18.34 23.11
N ALA A 114 -7.54 -19.20 24.13
CA ALA A 114 -8.62 -20.13 24.46
C ALA A 114 -10.05 -19.52 24.44
N PRO A 115 -10.33 -18.34 25.05
CA PRO A 115 -11.67 -17.76 25.00
C PRO A 115 -12.10 -17.33 23.59
N PHE A 116 -11.16 -16.85 22.77
CA PHE A 116 -11.44 -16.43 21.39
C PHE A 116 -11.66 -17.64 20.48
N ILE A 117 -10.82 -18.66 20.61
CA ILE A 117 -10.99 -19.94 19.90
C ILE A 117 -12.34 -20.55 20.25
N LYS A 118 -12.74 -20.52 21.53
CA LYS A 118 -14.05 -21.01 21.98
C LYS A 118 -15.23 -20.21 21.43
N SER A 119 -15.04 -18.90 21.18
CA SER A 119 -16.07 -18.06 20.55
C SER A 119 -16.29 -18.38 19.06
N GLY A 120 -15.35 -19.11 18.45
CA GLY A 120 -15.43 -19.56 17.06
C GLY A 120 -14.77 -18.60 16.07
N PHE A 121 -14.52 -19.13 14.87
CA PHE A 121 -13.83 -18.43 13.79
C PHE A 121 -14.52 -17.13 13.37
N GLU A 122 -15.83 -17.19 13.13
CA GLU A 122 -16.62 -16.02 12.67
C GLU A 122 -16.53 -14.83 13.63
N SER A 123 -16.55 -15.08 14.94
CA SER A 123 -16.43 -14.01 15.93
C SER A 123 -15.05 -13.36 15.92
N MET A 124 -13.99 -14.13 15.68
CA MET A 124 -12.63 -13.60 15.58
C MET A 124 -12.44 -12.85 14.26
N LEU A 125 -13.00 -13.36 13.18
CA LEU A 125 -12.98 -12.73 11.87
C LEU A 125 -13.69 -11.38 11.88
N ASP A 126 -14.88 -11.31 12.48
CA ASP A 126 -15.64 -10.06 12.61
C ASP A 126 -14.83 -8.97 13.33
N VAL A 127 -14.17 -9.33 14.45
CA VAL A 127 -13.27 -8.43 15.17
C VAL A 127 -12.08 -8.02 14.33
N ALA A 128 -11.49 -8.93 13.54
CA ALA A 128 -10.36 -8.63 12.69
C ALA A 128 -10.74 -7.71 11.51
N LEU A 129 -11.94 -7.85 10.94
CA LEU A 129 -12.42 -7.04 9.84
C LEU A 129 -12.84 -5.64 10.29
N HIS A 130 -13.57 -5.54 11.41
CA HIS A 130 -14.17 -4.27 11.86
C HIS A 130 -13.35 -3.55 12.94
N GLY A 131 -12.40 -4.25 13.57
CA GLY A 131 -11.63 -3.74 14.70
C GLY A 131 -12.42 -3.76 16.00
N LYS A 132 -11.71 -3.76 17.13
CA LYS A 132 -12.30 -3.67 18.48
C LYS A 132 -11.31 -3.06 19.46
N GLY A 133 -11.74 -2.01 20.16
CA GLY A 133 -10.89 -1.31 21.13
C GLY A 133 -9.65 -0.71 20.46
N ALA A 134 -8.46 -1.11 20.90
CA ALA A 134 -7.19 -0.67 20.33
C ALA A 134 -6.81 -1.38 19.01
N MET A 135 -7.54 -2.43 18.62
CA MET A 135 -7.29 -3.16 17.38
C MET A 135 -8.02 -2.49 16.21
N PRO A 136 -7.30 -1.92 15.21
CA PRO A 136 -7.93 -1.31 14.03
C PRO A 136 -8.51 -2.36 13.08
N ALA A 137 -9.50 -1.94 12.28
CA ALA A 137 -10.07 -2.73 11.18
C ALA A 137 -8.98 -3.24 10.23
N LYS A 138 -9.02 -4.52 9.88
CA LYS A 138 -8.05 -5.22 9.02
C LYS A 138 -6.59 -5.04 9.46
N GLY A 139 -6.35 -4.94 10.77
CA GLY A 139 -5.02 -4.67 11.32
C GLY A 139 -4.46 -3.29 10.93
N GLY A 140 -5.29 -2.37 10.44
CA GLY A 140 -4.87 -1.05 9.97
C GLY A 140 -4.44 -1.02 8.50
N ASN A 141 -4.57 -2.14 7.78
CA ASN A 141 -4.27 -2.19 6.35
C ASN A 141 -5.56 -2.36 5.53
N PRO A 142 -6.15 -1.27 5.02
CA PRO A 142 -7.40 -1.33 4.24
C PRO A 142 -7.23 -2.00 2.87
N ALA A 143 -6.00 -2.22 2.40
CA ALA A 143 -5.73 -2.90 1.13
C ALA A 143 -5.87 -4.43 1.20
N LEU A 144 -5.93 -5.00 2.41
CA LEU A 144 -6.16 -6.43 2.58
C LEU A 144 -7.59 -6.80 2.18
N SER A 145 -7.71 -7.88 1.40
CA SER A 145 -9.02 -8.50 1.18
C SER A 145 -9.51 -9.21 2.43
N ASP A 146 -10.83 -9.34 2.56
CA ASP A 146 -11.44 -10.03 3.70
C ASP A 146 -10.97 -11.49 3.77
N TYR A 147 -10.74 -12.10 2.60
CA TYR A 147 -10.12 -13.43 2.47
C TYR A 147 -8.71 -13.48 3.07
N GLU A 148 -7.85 -12.50 2.78
CA GLU A 148 -6.50 -12.45 3.35
C GLU A 148 -6.51 -12.25 4.88
N VAL A 149 -7.45 -11.44 5.39
CA VAL A 149 -7.65 -11.27 6.83
C VAL A 149 -8.15 -12.57 7.47
N ALA A 150 -9.10 -13.25 6.82
CA ALA A 150 -9.63 -14.54 7.27
C ALA A 150 -8.53 -15.59 7.44
N ARG A 151 -7.62 -15.68 6.46
CA ARG A 151 -6.46 -16.56 6.56
C ARG A 151 -5.49 -16.19 7.67
N ALA A 152 -5.27 -14.89 7.90
CA ALA A 152 -4.44 -14.43 9.00
C ALA A 152 -5.03 -14.84 10.36
N VAL A 153 -6.35 -14.73 10.52
CA VAL A 153 -7.06 -15.16 11.73
C VAL A 153 -6.91 -16.67 11.95
N VAL A 154 -7.08 -17.48 10.89
CA VAL A 154 -6.86 -18.94 10.97
C VAL A 154 -5.44 -19.26 11.40
N TYR A 155 -4.44 -18.66 10.75
CA TYR A 155 -3.03 -18.84 11.10
C TYR A 155 -2.79 -18.50 12.58
N MET A 156 -3.23 -17.32 13.03
CA MET A 156 -3.00 -16.88 14.41
C MET A 156 -3.70 -17.76 15.45
N ALA A 157 -4.93 -18.18 15.16
CA ALA A 157 -5.69 -19.04 16.04
C ALA A 157 -5.05 -20.44 16.13
N ASN A 158 -4.61 -21.01 15.00
CA ASN A 158 -4.01 -22.35 14.94
C ASN A 158 -2.65 -22.40 15.62
N GLU A 159 -1.78 -21.41 15.39
CA GLU A 159 -0.52 -21.24 16.13
C GLU A 159 -0.74 -21.09 17.64
N SER A 160 -1.91 -20.59 18.04
CA SER A 160 -2.30 -20.38 19.43
C SER A 160 -3.16 -21.52 20.00
N GLY A 161 -3.18 -22.69 19.37
CA GLY A 161 -3.85 -23.90 19.88
C GLY A 161 -5.26 -24.16 19.34
N GLY A 162 -5.68 -23.43 18.32
CA GLY A 162 -6.88 -23.71 17.52
C GLY A 162 -6.63 -24.75 16.43
N SER A 163 -7.70 -25.12 15.72
CA SER A 163 -7.63 -26.01 14.55
C SER A 163 -8.76 -25.65 13.58
N PHE A 164 -8.72 -24.42 13.08
CA PHE A 164 -9.65 -23.92 12.08
C PHE A 164 -9.15 -24.25 10.68
N GLU A 165 -10.08 -24.64 9.82
CA GLU A 165 -9.83 -24.83 8.38
C GLU A 165 -9.61 -23.47 7.71
N GLU A 166 -8.70 -23.42 6.74
CA GLU A 166 -8.51 -22.24 5.92
C GLU A 166 -9.77 -22.02 5.05
N PRO A 167 -10.36 -20.81 5.02
CA PRO A 167 -11.52 -20.55 4.18
C PRO A 167 -11.18 -20.80 2.71
N ALA A 168 -12.18 -21.25 1.94
CA ALA A 168 -12.01 -21.45 0.51
C ALA A 168 -11.69 -20.12 -0.18
N ALA A 169 -10.74 -20.16 -1.12
CA ALA A 169 -10.46 -19.01 -1.95
C ALA A 169 -11.74 -18.54 -2.65
N PRO A 170 -12.04 -17.23 -2.66
CA PRO A 170 -13.17 -16.73 -3.42
C PRO A 170 -12.98 -17.15 -4.87
N ALA A 171 -14.03 -17.75 -5.45
CA ALA A 171 -14.03 -18.08 -6.87
C ALA A 171 -13.64 -16.82 -7.63
N GLN A 172 -12.64 -16.95 -8.51
CA GLN A 172 -12.28 -15.86 -9.40
C GLN A 172 -13.52 -15.46 -10.16
N GLU A 173 -13.95 -14.22 -10.00
CA GLU A 173 -15.08 -13.66 -10.76
C GLU A 173 -14.61 -13.58 -12.22
N GLY A 174 -14.85 -14.68 -12.94
CA GLY A 174 -14.30 -14.95 -14.27
C GLY A 174 -14.09 -16.44 -14.60
N ALA A 175 -13.95 -17.32 -13.60
CA ALA A 175 -13.81 -18.75 -13.83
C ALA A 175 -15.15 -19.47 -13.66
N LYS A 176 -15.88 -19.64 -14.77
CA LYS A 176 -17.00 -20.57 -14.86
C LYS A 176 -16.50 -21.97 -14.46
N PRO A 177 -17.08 -22.65 -13.44
CA PRO A 177 -16.66 -23.99 -13.08
C PRO A 177 -16.98 -24.95 -14.23
N GLU A 178 -15.95 -25.56 -14.78
CA GLU A 178 -16.09 -26.72 -15.66
C GLU A 178 -16.26 -27.95 -14.77
N GLU A 179 -17.53 -28.34 -14.58
CA GLU A 179 -17.92 -29.53 -13.84
C GLU A 179 -17.86 -30.74 -14.78
N ALA A 180 -16.92 -31.64 -14.53
CA ALA A 180 -16.87 -32.95 -15.13
C ALA A 180 -17.97 -33.84 -14.53
N LYS A 181 -18.97 -34.23 -15.33
CA LYS A 181 -19.65 -35.52 -15.15
C LYS A 181 -20.15 -36.07 -16.49
N GLN A 182 -19.62 -37.24 -16.82
CA GLN A 182 -19.87 -37.98 -18.05
C GLN A 182 -21.13 -38.85 -17.96
N ALA A 183 -21.70 -39.15 -19.13
CA ALA A 183 -22.66 -40.19 -19.50
C ALA A 183 -24.17 -39.83 -19.59
N ALA A 184 -24.61 -39.40 -20.78
CA ALA A 184 -25.38 -40.23 -21.74
C ALA A 184 -26.12 -39.34 -22.77
N ALA A 185 -25.72 -39.42 -24.04
CA ALA A 185 -26.45 -38.88 -25.20
C ALA A 185 -27.50 -39.92 -25.70
N PRO A 186 -28.45 -39.60 -26.61
CA PRO A 186 -28.16 -39.13 -27.98
C PRO A 186 -29.00 -37.90 -28.41
N ALA A 187 -28.37 -36.86 -28.94
CA ALA A 187 -28.12 -36.61 -30.38
C ALA A 187 -29.34 -36.03 -31.14
N ALA A 188 -29.26 -34.73 -31.43
CA ALA A 188 -29.81 -34.12 -32.65
C ALA A 188 -28.90 -32.94 -33.07
N THR A 189 -28.62 -32.89 -34.37
CA THR A 189 -27.60 -32.13 -35.10
C THR A 189 -27.77 -30.59 -35.13
N PRO A 190 -26.71 -29.81 -35.44
CA PRO A 190 -26.64 -28.35 -35.28
C PRO A 190 -26.76 -27.53 -36.58
N ALA A 191 -27.05 -26.22 -36.44
CA ALA A 191 -26.50 -25.05 -37.16
C ALA A 191 -27.55 -23.91 -37.34
N PRO A 192 -27.17 -22.63 -37.56
CA PRO A 192 -26.06 -21.85 -37.01
C PRO A 192 -26.50 -20.45 -36.50
N ALA A 193 -25.54 -19.71 -35.91
CA ALA A 193 -25.62 -18.31 -35.50
C ALA A 193 -25.82 -17.32 -36.66
N PRO A 194 -26.11 -16.04 -36.37
CA PRO A 194 -25.54 -14.95 -37.14
C PRO A 194 -24.65 -14.03 -36.29
N ALA A 195 -23.62 -13.57 -36.99
CA ALA A 195 -22.51 -12.76 -36.54
C ALA A 195 -22.84 -11.26 -36.44
N ALA A 196 -21.90 -10.56 -35.80
CA ALA A 196 -21.81 -9.12 -35.63
C ALA A 196 -21.63 -8.31 -36.92
N ALA A 197 -22.12 -7.08 -36.89
CA ALA A 197 -21.65 -5.86 -37.56
C ALA A 197 -22.54 -4.71 -37.04
N ALA A 198 -22.20 -3.43 -36.97
CA ALA A 198 -21.01 -2.59 -37.03
C ALA A 198 -21.53 -1.17 -36.66
N ALA A 199 -20.67 -0.29 -36.13
CA ALA A 199 -21.03 1.09 -35.80
C ALA A 199 -21.40 1.94 -37.04
N PRO A 200 -22.10 3.07 -36.85
CA PRO A 200 -21.47 4.34 -37.25
C PRO A 200 -21.69 5.51 -36.26
N LYS A 201 -20.92 6.56 -36.54
CA LYS A 201 -20.61 7.77 -35.77
C LYS A 201 -21.68 8.88 -35.90
N ALA A 202 -21.60 9.85 -34.99
CA ALA A 202 -22.51 10.95 -34.67
C ALA A 202 -22.88 11.96 -35.77
N GLU A 203 -24.09 12.54 -35.67
CA GLU A 203 -24.40 13.95 -35.99
C GLU A 203 -25.62 14.46 -35.18
N ALA A 204 -25.79 15.78 -35.14
CA ALA A 204 -26.35 16.61 -34.06
C ALA A 204 -27.90 16.66 -33.87
N ALA A 205 -28.28 17.26 -32.74
CA ALA A 205 -29.60 17.40 -32.12
C ALA A 205 -30.68 18.12 -32.97
N PRO A 206 -31.96 18.06 -32.53
CA PRO A 206 -32.47 19.17 -31.72
C PRO A 206 -33.22 18.76 -30.44
N GLN A 207 -33.16 19.66 -29.45
CA GLN A 207 -33.76 19.57 -28.13
C GLN A 207 -35.30 19.48 -28.17
N ALA A 208 -35.86 18.58 -27.37
CA ALA A 208 -37.23 18.67 -26.87
C ALA A 208 -37.30 18.16 -25.42
N LYS A 209 -37.75 19.08 -24.55
CA LYS A 209 -38.25 18.99 -23.16
C LYS A 209 -38.39 17.58 -22.53
N PRO A 210 -37.80 17.30 -21.35
CA PRO A 210 -37.99 16.02 -20.67
C PRO A 210 -39.37 15.97 -20.00
N GLU A 211 -40.27 15.14 -20.52
CA GLU A 211 -41.43 14.62 -19.81
C GLU A 211 -41.01 13.34 -19.07
N ALA A 212 -41.50 13.19 -17.84
CA ALA A 212 -41.02 12.23 -16.85
C ALA A 212 -41.16 10.78 -17.32
N ALA A 213 -40.04 10.05 -17.38
CA ALA A 213 -40.01 8.61 -17.54
C ALA A 213 -40.10 7.92 -16.16
N PRO A 214 -40.79 6.77 -16.05
CA PRO A 214 -41.02 6.06 -14.79
C PRO A 214 -39.72 5.73 -14.06
N GLN A 215 -39.74 5.88 -12.73
CA GLN A 215 -38.64 5.54 -11.84
C GLN A 215 -38.29 4.06 -12.01
N GLU A 216 -37.21 3.81 -12.76
CA GLU A 216 -36.60 2.51 -12.83
C GLU A 216 -35.96 2.24 -11.48
N GLN A 217 -36.44 1.20 -10.81
CA GLN A 217 -35.87 0.67 -9.58
C GLN A 217 -34.44 0.22 -9.91
N ALA A 218 -33.47 1.12 -9.75
CA ALA A 218 -32.07 0.83 -9.99
C ALA A 218 -31.67 -0.30 -9.04
N ALA A 219 -31.40 -1.47 -9.62
CA ALA A 219 -30.74 -2.56 -8.94
C ALA A 219 -29.55 -1.99 -8.17
N VAL A 220 -29.44 -2.35 -6.89
CA VAL A 220 -28.39 -1.88 -6.00
C VAL A 220 -27.05 -2.10 -6.69
N ASN A 221 -26.40 -1.01 -7.11
CA ASN A 221 -25.10 -1.12 -7.75
C ASN A 221 -24.10 -1.54 -6.66
N PRO A 222 -23.46 -2.73 -6.76
CA PRO A 222 -22.54 -3.21 -5.73
C PRO A 222 -21.34 -2.27 -5.53
N ALA A 223 -21.02 -1.44 -6.53
CA ALA A 223 -20.00 -0.39 -6.39
C ALA A 223 -20.38 0.68 -5.35
N GLY A 224 -21.67 1.02 -5.25
CA GLY A 224 -22.18 2.02 -4.32
C GLY A 224 -22.09 1.57 -2.86
N GLU A 225 -22.46 0.32 -2.59
CA GLU A 225 -22.30 -0.30 -1.28
C GLU A 225 -20.84 -0.39 -0.87
N LYS A 226 -19.97 -0.82 -1.79
CA LYS A 226 -18.53 -0.91 -1.56
C LYS A 226 -17.92 0.45 -1.19
N LEU A 227 -18.24 1.49 -1.96
CA LEU A 227 -17.74 2.84 -1.68
C LEU A 227 -18.29 3.40 -0.36
N TYR A 228 -19.56 3.13 -0.06
CA TYR A 228 -20.13 3.49 1.23
C TYR A 228 -19.35 2.85 2.37
N LYS A 229 -19.17 1.52 2.35
CA LYS A 229 -18.47 0.78 3.40
C LYS A 229 -17.00 1.20 3.55
N SER A 230 -16.33 1.52 2.44
CA SER A 230 -14.91 1.89 2.48
C SER A 230 -14.66 3.30 3.03
N THR A 231 -15.56 4.24 2.75
CA THR A 231 -15.26 5.67 2.96
C THR A 231 -16.38 6.40 3.69
N CYS A 232 -17.63 6.27 3.24
CA CYS A 232 -18.74 7.06 3.78
C CYS A 232 -19.17 6.57 5.18
N PHE A 233 -19.03 5.27 5.45
CA PHE A 233 -19.42 4.64 6.71
C PHE A 233 -18.70 5.24 7.93
N ALA A 234 -17.45 5.70 7.76
CA ALA A 234 -16.65 6.27 8.84
C ALA A 234 -17.39 7.42 9.57
N CYS A 235 -18.20 8.20 8.84
CA CYS A 235 -19.00 9.26 9.43
C CYS A 235 -20.49 8.90 9.47
N HIS A 236 -21.04 8.35 8.39
CA HIS A 236 -22.47 8.08 8.28
C HIS A 236 -22.92 6.79 8.99
N GLY A 237 -22.01 5.92 9.46
CA GLY A 237 -22.37 4.71 10.22
C GLY A 237 -22.85 5.03 11.63
N THR A 238 -22.21 5.99 12.30
CA THR A 238 -22.54 6.40 13.68
C THR A 238 -23.08 7.82 13.78
N GLY A 239 -23.02 8.61 12.70
CA GLY A 239 -23.46 10.00 12.67
C GLY A 239 -22.41 10.99 13.18
N VAL A 240 -21.12 10.71 12.92
CA VAL A 240 -20.01 11.58 13.32
C VAL A 240 -20.23 13.00 12.79
N ALA A 241 -19.95 13.99 13.64
CA ALA A 241 -20.12 15.42 13.31
C ALA A 241 -21.53 15.79 12.81
N ASN A 242 -22.57 15.11 13.34
CA ASN A 242 -23.97 15.26 12.94
C ASN A 242 -24.25 14.82 11.49
N ALA A 243 -23.47 13.88 10.95
CA ALA A 243 -23.79 13.24 9.69
C ALA A 243 -25.12 12.45 9.81
N PRO A 244 -26.00 12.48 8.80
CA PRO A 244 -27.22 11.66 8.80
C PRO A 244 -26.84 10.19 8.83
N LYS A 245 -27.32 9.49 9.86
CA LYS A 245 -26.94 8.10 10.13
C LYS A 245 -27.59 7.16 9.11
N PHE A 246 -26.81 6.27 8.53
CA PHE A 246 -27.29 5.27 7.59
C PHE A 246 -28.38 4.39 8.24
N GLY A 247 -29.46 4.15 7.52
CA GLY A 247 -30.62 3.42 8.03
C GLY A 247 -31.58 4.25 8.91
N ASP A 248 -31.24 5.49 9.26
CA ASP A 248 -32.13 6.37 10.03
C ASP A 248 -33.10 7.12 9.10
N LYS A 249 -34.33 6.60 8.97
CA LYS A 249 -35.36 7.19 8.11
C LYS A 249 -35.67 8.65 8.46
N ALA A 250 -35.74 8.98 9.75
CA ALA A 250 -36.09 10.33 10.21
C ALA A 250 -34.98 11.34 9.90
N ALA A 251 -33.71 10.93 10.06
CA ALA A 251 -32.58 11.77 9.69
C ALA A 251 -32.48 12.00 8.17
N TRP A 252 -32.87 11.00 7.35
CA TRP A 252 -32.72 11.07 5.89
C TRP A 252 -33.90 11.73 5.14
N GLU A 253 -35.09 11.75 5.73
CA GLU A 253 -36.30 12.32 5.11
C GLU A 253 -36.14 13.74 4.52
N PRO A 254 -35.53 14.74 5.22
CA PRO A 254 -35.37 16.08 4.64
C PRO A 254 -34.41 16.10 3.44
N TYR A 255 -33.44 15.19 3.37
CA TYR A 255 -32.48 15.12 2.27
C TYR A 255 -33.07 14.40 1.06
N ILE A 256 -33.84 13.33 1.28
CA ILE A 256 -34.53 12.60 0.21
C ILE A 256 -35.47 13.54 -0.57
N LYS A 257 -36.15 14.47 0.12
CA LYS A 257 -37.00 15.50 -0.50
C LYS A 257 -36.25 16.43 -1.47
N THR A 258 -34.93 16.55 -1.35
CA THR A 258 -34.12 17.35 -2.27
C THR A 258 -33.79 16.64 -3.59
N GLY A 259 -33.97 15.30 -3.64
CA GLY A 259 -33.66 14.47 -4.79
C GLY A 259 -32.19 14.00 -4.85
N ILE A 260 -31.96 12.90 -5.60
CA ILE A 260 -30.63 12.26 -5.73
C ILE A 260 -29.59 13.23 -6.30
N ASP A 261 -29.92 14.01 -7.32
CA ASP A 261 -28.95 14.92 -7.96
C ASP A 261 -28.44 16.02 -7.01
N ALA A 262 -29.32 16.57 -6.17
CA ALA A 262 -28.94 17.56 -5.17
C ALA A 262 -28.01 16.94 -4.10
N MET A 263 -28.32 15.72 -3.66
CA MET A 263 -27.49 14.97 -2.71
C MET A 263 -26.12 14.61 -3.30
N VAL A 264 -26.06 14.15 -4.55
CA VAL A 264 -24.81 13.89 -5.27
C VAL A 264 -23.96 15.15 -5.40
N LYS A 265 -24.57 16.28 -5.76
CA LYS A 265 -23.85 17.56 -5.84
C LYS A 265 -23.22 17.96 -4.51
N VAL A 266 -23.97 17.84 -3.40
CA VAL A 266 -23.43 18.10 -2.05
C VAL A 266 -22.32 17.12 -1.70
N ALA A 267 -22.48 15.82 -2.02
CA ALA A 267 -21.45 14.82 -1.79
C ALA A 267 -20.18 15.11 -2.61
N MET A 268 -20.32 15.65 -3.81
CA MET A 268 -19.20 15.99 -4.69
C MET A 268 -18.41 17.20 -4.21
N THR A 269 -19.10 18.27 -3.81
CA THR A 269 -18.44 19.51 -3.34
C THR A 269 -18.07 19.48 -1.86
N GLY A 270 -18.66 18.57 -1.09
CA GLY A 270 -18.62 18.61 0.37
C GLY A 270 -19.54 19.69 0.95
N LYS A 271 -19.85 19.58 2.25
CA LYS A 271 -20.62 20.57 3.01
C LYS A 271 -20.35 20.43 4.50
N GLY A 272 -19.95 21.53 5.15
CA GLY A 272 -19.63 21.52 6.58
C GLY A 272 -18.49 20.56 6.90
N ALA A 273 -18.73 19.60 7.78
CA ALA A 273 -17.76 18.57 8.15
C ALA A 273 -17.62 17.45 7.09
N MET A 274 -18.50 17.39 6.08
CA MET A 274 -18.42 16.41 5.00
C MET A 274 -17.41 16.89 3.93
N PRO A 275 -16.27 16.21 3.73
CA PRO A 275 -15.28 16.58 2.72
C PRO A 275 -15.80 16.37 1.28
N PRO A 276 -15.21 17.04 0.28
CA PRO A 276 -15.50 16.78 -1.13
C PRO A 276 -15.36 15.29 -1.47
N LYS A 277 -16.26 14.80 -2.32
CA LYS A 277 -16.41 13.38 -2.67
C LYS A 277 -16.60 12.44 -1.45
N GLY A 278 -17.06 12.95 -0.31
CA GLY A 278 -17.13 12.18 0.93
C GLY A 278 -15.78 11.63 1.40
N GLY A 279 -14.67 12.24 0.98
CA GLY A 279 -13.30 11.81 1.32
C GLY A 279 -12.71 10.78 0.35
N ALA A 280 -13.48 10.32 -0.63
CA ALA A 280 -13.01 9.41 -1.67
C ALA A 280 -12.36 10.20 -2.82
N ALA A 281 -11.10 10.59 -2.67
CA ALA A 281 -10.39 11.46 -3.61
C ALA A 281 -10.46 10.97 -5.09
N ASN A 282 -10.42 9.65 -5.27
CA ASN A 282 -10.38 9.00 -6.58
C ASN A 282 -11.76 8.51 -7.07
N ALA A 283 -12.84 8.71 -6.32
CA ALA A 283 -14.17 8.30 -6.76
C ALA A 283 -14.65 9.18 -7.92
N SER A 284 -15.24 8.54 -8.93
CA SER A 284 -15.94 9.23 -10.01
C SER A 284 -17.30 9.74 -9.51
N GLU A 285 -17.92 10.67 -10.24
CA GLU A 285 -19.29 11.11 -9.93
C GLU A 285 -20.29 9.96 -9.98
N ALA A 286 -20.08 8.99 -10.87
CA ALA A 286 -20.90 7.80 -10.98
C ALA A 286 -20.79 6.91 -9.72
N ASP A 287 -19.58 6.74 -9.17
CA ASP A 287 -19.38 5.98 -7.94
C ASP A 287 -20.05 6.67 -6.74
N ILE A 288 -19.94 7.99 -6.67
CA ILE A 288 -20.56 8.81 -5.62
C ILE A 288 -22.08 8.76 -5.73
N ARG A 289 -22.64 8.82 -6.94
CA ARG A 289 -24.06 8.62 -7.19
C ARG A 289 -24.53 7.25 -6.71
N ALA A 290 -23.81 6.18 -7.09
CA ALA A 290 -24.15 4.83 -6.66
C ALA A 290 -24.13 4.69 -5.12
N ALA A 291 -23.17 5.33 -4.44
CA ALA A 291 -23.12 5.33 -2.97
C ALA A 291 -24.27 6.12 -2.34
N VAL A 292 -24.62 7.29 -2.89
CA VAL A 292 -25.78 8.08 -2.42
C VAL A 292 -27.08 7.30 -2.60
N GLU A 293 -27.27 6.64 -3.75
CA GLU A 293 -28.43 5.79 -4.00
C GLU A 293 -28.50 4.61 -3.03
N TYR A 294 -27.37 3.95 -2.75
CA TYR A 294 -27.29 2.90 -1.74
C TYR A 294 -27.74 3.40 -0.35
N MET A 295 -27.24 4.56 0.09
CA MET A 295 -27.61 5.16 1.38
C MET A 295 -29.09 5.54 1.46
N VAL A 296 -29.64 6.10 0.38
CA VAL A 296 -31.04 6.46 0.29
C VAL A 296 -31.94 5.21 0.22
N ASN A 297 -31.51 4.15 -0.47
CA ASN A 297 -32.28 2.91 -0.56
C ASN A 297 -32.36 2.16 0.77
N ALA A 298 -31.37 2.32 1.66
CA ALA A 298 -31.39 1.74 3.00
C ALA A 298 -32.45 2.34 3.94
N VAL A 299 -33.05 3.48 3.56
CA VAL A 299 -34.04 4.22 4.37
C VAL A 299 -35.39 4.40 3.68
N LYS A 300 -35.54 3.93 2.44
CA LYS A 300 -36.84 3.85 1.77
C LYS A 300 -37.74 2.83 2.46
#